data_AF-A0AA39UZR7-F1
#
_entry.id   AF-A0AA39UZR7-F1
#
_cell.length_a   1.000
_cell.length_b   1.000
_cell.length_c   1.000
_cell.angle_alpha   90.00
_cell.angle_beta   90.00
_cell.angle_gamma   90.00
#
_symmetry.space_group_name_H-M   'P 1'
#
loop_
_entity.id
_entity.type
_entity.pdbx_description
1 polymer ?
#
loop_
_entity_poly.entity_id
_entity_poly.type
_entity_poly.pdbx_seq_one_letter_code
_entity_poly.pdbx_strand_id
1 'polypeptide(L)'
;MSSSAPTRRNGHNNTTPSTKPPPPTSTQSSPSPTASPLTALLPTPSEIALLLTYPLLLLLGSLYSTLSPQTRSSPYNPVTQSHPPSTAPSYFALKKNLPNTYFVKIAWFWVTTSYAIFLLTHPSHVMGMSWWMLLMTATFFHTWFEKLTGLLVAMAGIFVVYFLPRALPAMRDIVGMPGV
;
A
#
# COMPACT_ATOMS: atom_id res chain seq x y z
N MET A 1 76.17 -39.85 37.89
CA MET A 1 75.90 -39.89 39.35
C MET A 1 75.49 -38.48 39.76
N SER A 2 74.18 -38.21 39.78
CA SER A 2 73.35 -38.19 41.00
C SER A 2 73.61 -36.93 41.83
N SER A 3 72.69 -35.95 41.83
CA SER A 3 71.97 -35.57 43.05
C SER A 3 70.97 -34.42 42.80
N SER A 4 69.69 -34.75 42.95
CA SER A 4 68.69 -34.10 43.82
C SER A 4 68.83 -32.62 44.22
N ALA A 5 67.86 -31.79 43.81
CA ALA A 5 66.90 -30.94 44.58
C ALA A 5 67.32 -30.22 45.90
N PRO A 6 66.49 -29.34 46.52
CA PRO A 6 65.65 -28.21 46.05
C PRO A 6 65.83 -26.92 46.91
N THR A 7 65.01 -25.88 46.68
CA THR A 7 64.35 -25.01 47.71
C THR A 7 64.65 -23.49 47.73
N ARG A 8 63.53 -22.74 47.72
CA ARG A 8 63.18 -21.47 48.42
C ARG A 8 63.35 -20.08 47.78
N ARG A 9 62.16 -19.47 47.55
CA ARG A 9 61.65 -18.14 47.95
C ARG A 9 62.57 -16.90 47.83
N ASN A 10 62.05 -15.88 47.15
CA ASN A 10 61.42 -14.75 47.85
C ASN A 10 60.59 -13.89 46.88
N GLY A 11 59.36 -13.57 47.28
CA GLY A 11 58.54 -12.57 46.62
C GLY A 11 59.02 -11.17 46.94
N HIS A 12 58.82 -10.24 46.01
CA HIS A 12 58.69 -8.81 46.27
C HIS A 12 57.57 -8.25 45.38
N ASN A 13 56.74 -7.44 46.02
CA ASN A 13 55.45 -6.98 45.57
C ASN A 13 55.56 -5.75 44.65
N ASN A 14 54.56 -5.65 43.76
CA ASN A 14 53.85 -4.45 43.31
C ASN A 14 54.65 -3.24 42.79
N THR A 15 54.38 -2.84 41.54
CA THR A 15 53.47 -1.71 41.23
C THR A 15 53.32 -1.56 39.71
N THR A 16 52.07 -1.62 39.24
CA THR A 16 51.66 -1.41 37.85
C THR A 16 51.59 0.08 37.52
N PRO A 17 52.19 0.59 36.43
CA PRO A 17 51.90 1.94 35.95
C PRO A 17 50.66 1.92 35.05
N SER A 18 49.60 2.60 35.52
CA SER A 18 48.37 2.88 34.76
C SER A 18 48.63 3.98 33.72
N THR A 19 48.48 3.67 32.43
CA THR A 19 48.58 4.63 31.32
C THR A 19 47.22 5.28 31.05
N LYS A 20 47.14 6.58 31.30
CA LYS A 20 45.99 7.46 31.01
C LYS A 20 45.92 7.77 29.49
N PRO A 21 44.77 7.64 28.81
CA PRO A 21 44.63 8.10 27.42
C PRO A 21 44.40 9.63 27.32
N PRO A 22 44.83 10.29 26.22
CA PRO A 22 44.68 11.74 26.00
C PRO A 22 43.25 12.16 25.59
N PRO A 23 42.89 13.47 25.71
CA PRO A 23 41.52 13.98 25.53
C PRO A 23 41.10 14.13 24.04
N PRO A 24 39.78 14.21 23.75
CA PRO A 24 39.27 14.30 22.38
C PRO A 24 39.44 15.71 21.77
N THR A 25 39.92 15.75 20.52
CA THR A 25 40.01 16.92 19.66
C THR A 25 38.63 17.47 19.29
N SER A 26 38.38 18.75 19.58
CA SER A 26 37.17 19.47 19.17
C SER A 26 37.26 19.90 17.69
N THR A 27 36.47 19.24 16.84
CA THR A 27 36.25 19.71 15.46
C THR A 27 35.26 20.87 15.47
N GLN A 28 35.74 22.07 15.12
CA GLN A 28 34.92 23.27 14.91
C GLN A 28 33.94 23.04 13.75
N SER A 29 32.65 23.30 14.00
CA SER A 29 31.59 23.30 12.99
C SER A 29 31.56 24.63 12.23
N SER A 30 31.69 24.56 10.90
CA SER A 30 31.45 25.70 10.00
C SER A 30 29.94 25.96 9.84
N PRO A 31 29.46 27.22 9.82
CA PRO A 31 28.05 27.51 9.57
C PRO A 31 27.70 27.33 8.08
N SER A 32 26.55 26.73 7.82
CA SER A 32 25.98 26.54 6.48
C SER A 32 25.40 27.85 5.93
N PRO A 33 25.49 28.13 4.61
CA PRO A 33 24.87 29.31 4.02
C PRO A 33 23.34 29.16 3.96
N THR A 34 22.62 30.12 4.55
CA THR A 34 21.16 30.25 4.45
C THR A 34 20.78 30.56 3.01
N ALA A 35 20.16 29.61 2.31
CA ALA A 35 19.63 29.81 0.96
C ALA A 35 18.47 30.83 0.96
N SER A 36 18.47 31.75 -0.02
CA SER A 36 17.44 32.78 -0.19
C SER A 36 16.05 32.17 -0.49
N PRO A 37 14.95 32.69 0.12
CA PRO A 37 13.61 32.10 0.01
C PRO A 37 13.01 32.14 -1.41
N LEU A 38 13.53 32.97 -2.32
CA LEU A 38 13.02 33.10 -3.70
C LEU A 38 13.57 32.03 -4.65
N THR A 39 14.72 31.41 -4.34
CA THR A 39 15.27 30.29 -5.13
C THR A 39 14.51 28.98 -4.86
N ALA A 40 13.86 28.87 -3.71
CA ALA A 40 13.05 27.71 -3.33
C ALA A 40 11.72 27.61 -4.10
N LEU A 41 11.34 28.63 -4.87
CA LEU A 41 10.06 28.67 -5.60
C LEU A 41 10.20 28.43 -7.12
N LEU A 42 11.43 28.30 -7.64
CA LEU A 42 11.68 27.98 -9.04
C LEU A 42 11.71 26.46 -9.22
N PRO A 43 10.81 25.86 -10.02
CA PRO A 43 10.80 24.42 -10.23
C PRO A 43 12.12 23.95 -10.86
N THR A 44 12.67 22.85 -10.37
CA THR A 44 13.90 22.26 -10.93
C THR A 44 13.65 21.76 -12.36
N PRO A 45 14.67 21.62 -13.23
CA PRO A 45 14.46 21.14 -14.60
C PRO A 45 13.74 19.78 -14.68
N SER A 46 13.94 18.89 -13.70
CA SER A 46 13.22 17.62 -13.58
C SER A 46 11.76 17.79 -13.16
N GLU A 47 11.47 18.74 -12.25
CA GLU A 47 10.09 19.09 -11.89
C GLU A 47 9.36 19.72 -13.08
N ILE A 48 10.02 20.61 -13.83
CA ILE A 48 9.50 21.17 -15.07
C ILE A 48 9.23 20.06 -16.09
N ALA A 49 10.16 19.12 -16.26
CA ALA A 49 9.97 17.99 -17.17
C ALA A 49 8.76 17.12 -16.76
N LEU A 50 8.60 16.82 -15.46
CA LEU A 50 7.45 16.08 -14.93
C LEU A 50 6.13 16.86 -15.13
N LEU A 51 6.13 18.16 -14.83
CA LEU A 51 4.97 19.03 -14.98
C LEU A 51 4.56 19.19 -16.45
N LEU A 52 5.54 19.25 -17.36
CA LEU A 52 5.31 19.31 -18.79
C LEU A 52 4.92 17.97 -19.40
N THR A 53 5.17 16.85 -18.73
CA THR A 53 4.85 15.52 -19.26
C THR A 53 3.35 15.41 -19.57
N TYR A 54 2.47 15.84 -18.67
CA TYR A 54 1.02 15.77 -18.90
C TYR A 54 0.52 16.64 -20.07
N PRO A 55 0.75 17.98 -20.11
CA PRO A 55 0.28 18.81 -21.21
C PRO A 55 0.94 18.44 -22.55
N LEU A 56 2.19 17.95 -22.53
CA LEU A 56 2.85 17.46 -23.74
C LEU A 56 2.20 16.18 -24.28
N LEU A 57 1.91 15.22 -23.41
CA LEU A 57 1.18 14.00 -23.79
C LEU A 57 -0.23 14.34 -24.30
N LEU A 58 -0.90 15.32 -23.69
CA LEU A 58 -2.23 15.77 -24.12
C LEU A 58 -2.19 16.46 -25.50
N LEU A 59 -1.19 17.32 -25.75
CA LEU A 59 -0.98 17.97 -27.04
C LEU A 59 -0.66 16.93 -28.12
N LEU A 60 0.26 16.00 -27.83
CA LEU A 60 0.66 14.94 -28.74
C LEU A 60 -0.52 14.00 -29.06
N GLY A 61 -1.30 13.62 -28.04
CA GLY A 61 -2.51 12.83 -28.20
C GLY A 61 -3.59 13.55 -29.02
N SER A 62 -3.78 14.84 -28.78
CA SER A 62 -4.73 15.66 -29.56
C SER A 62 -4.31 15.77 -31.02
N LEU A 63 -3.02 16.02 -31.29
CA LEU A 63 -2.49 16.07 -32.65
C LEU A 63 -2.59 14.71 -33.36
N TYR A 64 -2.30 13.62 -32.66
CA TYR A 64 -2.48 12.28 -33.19
C TYR A 64 -3.95 11.97 -33.53
N SER A 65 -4.89 12.39 -32.66
CA SER A 65 -6.32 12.19 -32.85
C SER A 65 -6.88 12.96 -34.06
N THR A 66 -6.33 14.13 -34.39
CA THR A 66 -6.77 14.91 -35.55
C THR A 66 -6.14 14.45 -36.85
N LEU A 67 -4.87 14.03 -36.83
CA LEU A 67 -4.18 13.57 -38.04
C LEU A 67 -4.63 12.18 -38.48
N SER A 68 -4.79 11.24 -37.53
CA SER A 68 -5.09 9.83 -37.85
C SER A 68 -6.52 9.66 -38.40
N PRO A 69 -6.69 9.18 -39.65
CA PRO A 69 -8.01 8.97 -40.24
C PRO A 69 -8.84 7.93 -39.48
N GLN A 70 -8.18 6.90 -38.95
CA GLN A 70 -8.80 5.79 -38.21
C GLN A 70 -9.42 6.25 -36.88
N THR A 71 -8.76 7.16 -36.15
CA THR A 71 -9.29 7.70 -34.88
C THR A 71 -10.50 8.58 -35.15
N ARG A 72 -10.45 9.42 -36.20
CA ARG A 72 -11.56 10.31 -36.59
C ARG A 72 -12.81 9.57 -37.06
N SER A 73 -12.65 8.44 -37.75
CA SER A 73 -13.77 7.69 -38.33
C SER A 73 -14.39 6.69 -37.37
N SER A 74 -13.76 6.42 -36.22
CA SER A 74 -14.26 5.43 -35.27
C SER A 74 -15.40 5.98 -34.39
N PRO A 75 -16.63 5.44 -34.49
CA PRO A 75 -17.73 5.88 -33.62
C PRO A 75 -17.49 5.42 -32.18
N TYR A 76 -17.60 6.36 -31.23
CA TYR A 76 -17.55 6.06 -29.80
C TYR A 76 -18.96 5.78 -29.27
N ASN A 77 -19.14 4.67 -28.54
CA ASN A 77 -20.43 4.36 -27.91
C ASN A 77 -20.41 4.81 -26.43
N PRO A 78 -21.23 5.81 -26.03
CA PRO A 78 -21.24 6.34 -24.67
C PRO A 78 -21.88 5.39 -23.65
N VAL A 79 -22.74 4.46 -24.09
CA VAL A 79 -23.43 3.51 -23.21
C VAL A 79 -22.48 2.40 -22.78
N THR A 80 -21.73 1.83 -23.72
CA THR A 80 -20.76 0.75 -23.43
C THR A 80 -19.38 1.29 -23.05
N GLN A 81 -19.18 2.61 -23.18
CA GLN A 81 -17.90 3.30 -23.02
C GLN A 81 -16.78 2.61 -23.81
N SER A 82 -17.04 2.29 -25.08
CA SER A 82 -16.13 1.52 -25.94
C SER A 82 -16.41 1.74 -27.42
N HIS A 83 -15.43 1.39 -28.26
CA HIS A 83 -15.61 1.34 -29.71
C HIS A 83 -16.08 -0.05 -30.17
N PRO A 84 -16.90 -0.14 -31.25
CA PRO A 84 -17.24 -1.42 -31.87
C PRO A 84 -15.98 -2.17 -32.34
N PRO A 85 -15.88 -3.50 -32.18
CA PRO A 85 -14.69 -4.27 -32.58
C PRO A 85 -14.29 -4.14 -34.04
N SER A 86 -15.26 -3.95 -34.95
CA SER A 86 -15.04 -3.83 -36.39
C SER A 86 -14.49 -2.46 -36.81
N THR A 87 -14.67 -1.43 -35.99
CA THR A 87 -14.28 -0.04 -36.29
C THR A 87 -13.40 0.55 -35.19
N ALA A 88 -12.76 -0.30 -34.38
CA ALA A 88 -11.93 0.15 -33.29
C ALA A 88 -10.63 0.78 -33.85
N PRO A 89 -10.26 1.99 -33.42
CA PRO A 89 -9.12 2.70 -33.98
C PRO A 89 -7.78 2.02 -33.63
N SER A 90 -7.74 1.27 -32.53
CA SER A 90 -6.57 0.47 -32.13
C SER A 90 -6.95 -0.63 -31.15
N TYR A 91 -6.04 -1.57 -30.93
CA TYR A 91 -6.18 -2.68 -29.97
C TYR A 91 -6.53 -2.22 -28.55
N PHE A 92 -5.91 -1.14 -28.08
CA PHE A 92 -6.12 -0.61 -26.72
C PHE A 92 -7.46 0.12 -26.54
N ALA A 93 -8.14 0.49 -27.64
CA ALA A 93 -9.45 1.15 -27.60
C ALA A 93 -10.59 0.19 -27.17
N LEU A 94 -10.32 -1.11 -27.11
CA LEU A 94 -11.29 -2.12 -26.70
C LEU A 94 -11.20 -2.41 -25.21
N LYS A 95 -12.34 -2.40 -24.51
CA LYS A 95 -12.45 -2.80 -23.09
C LYS A 95 -12.11 -4.28 -22.82
N LYS A 96 -11.88 -5.07 -23.87
CA LYS A 96 -11.51 -6.50 -23.81
C LYS A 96 -10.05 -6.77 -24.23
N ASN A 97 -9.19 -5.76 -24.21
CA ASN A 97 -7.75 -5.95 -24.47
C ASN A 97 -7.10 -6.83 -23.39
N LEU A 98 -5.99 -7.51 -23.74
CA LEU A 98 -5.31 -8.50 -22.89
C LEU A 98 -4.82 -7.86 -21.57
N PRO A 99 -4.18 -6.66 -21.55
CA PRO A 99 -3.83 -5.99 -20.31
C PRO A 99 -5.05 -5.69 -19.42
N ASN A 100 -6.15 -5.13 -19.95
CA ASN A 100 -7.34 -4.86 -19.13
C ASN A 100 -7.99 -6.16 -18.61
N THR A 101 -7.95 -7.24 -19.37
CA THR A 101 -8.59 -8.49 -18.97
C THR A 101 -7.73 -9.26 -17.96
N TYR A 102 -6.42 -9.36 -18.18
CA TYR A 102 -5.54 -10.14 -17.31
C TYR A 102 -4.93 -9.30 -16.19
N PHE A 103 -4.38 -8.13 -16.51
CA PHE A 103 -3.75 -7.29 -15.49
C PHE A 103 -4.78 -6.54 -14.66
N VAL A 104 -5.87 -6.04 -15.25
CA VAL A 104 -6.87 -5.35 -14.42
C VAL A 104 -7.82 -6.39 -13.81
N LYS A 105 -8.57 -7.14 -14.61
CA LYS A 105 -9.62 -8.01 -14.06
C LYS A 105 -9.11 -9.23 -13.29
N ILE A 106 -8.06 -9.91 -13.77
CA ILE A 106 -7.52 -11.09 -13.06
C ILE A 106 -6.56 -10.69 -11.94
N ALA A 107 -5.85 -9.57 -12.01
CA ALA A 107 -5.03 -9.16 -10.86
C ALA A 107 -5.87 -8.82 -9.63
N TRP A 108 -7.12 -8.34 -9.78
CA TRP A 108 -8.03 -8.18 -8.64
C TRP A 108 -8.28 -9.51 -7.90
N PHE A 109 -8.32 -10.64 -8.61
CA PHE A 109 -8.40 -11.95 -7.98
C PHE A 109 -7.15 -12.27 -7.15
N TRP A 110 -5.95 -11.99 -7.68
CA TRP A 110 -4.69 -12.24 -6.95
C TRP A 110 -4.51 -11.32 -5.76
N VAL A 111 -4.85 -10.03 -5.88
CA VAL A 111 -4.86 -9.08 -4.76
C VAL A 111 -5.80 -9.58 -3.66
N THR A 112 -7.00 -10.04 -4.01
CA THR A 112 -7.97 -10.58 -3.05
C THR A 112 -7.47 -11.87 -2.39
N THR A 113 -6.82 -12.75 -3.16
CA THR A 113 -6.24 -14.00 -2.66
C THR A 113 -5.10 -13.73 -1.68
N SER A 114 -4.12 -12.90 -2.07
CA SER A 114 -3.02 -12.48 -1.18
C SER A 114 -3.55 -11.82 0.08
N TYR A 115 -4.57 -11.00 -0.07
CA TYR A 115 -5.24 -10.33 1.03
C TYR A 115 -5.94 -11.30 2.00
N ALA A 116 -6.65 -12.31 1.49
CA ALA A 116 -7.27 -13.34 2.32
C ALA A 116 -6.22 -14.14 3.10
N ILE A 117 -5.12 -14.52 2.45
CA ILE A 117 -3.99 -15.19 3.11
C ILE A 117 -3.38 -14.28 4.19
N PHE A 118 -3.23 -12.98 3.91
CA PHE A 118 -2.72 -12.00 4.87
C PHE A 118 -3.62 -11.91 6.11
N LEU A 119 -4.95 -11.86 5.93
CA LEU A 119 -5.90 -11.84 7.04
C LEU A 119 -5.86 -13.09 7.91
N LEU A 120 -5.74 -14.28 7.30
CA LEU A 120 -5.64 -15.55 8.03
C LEU A 120 -4.33 -15.69 8.81
N THR A 121 -3.26 -15.07 8.32
CA THR A 121 -1.93 -15.11 8.96
C THR A 121 -1.73 -14.00 9.99
N HIS A 122 -2.49 -12.90 9.91
CA HIS A 122 -2.33 -11.71 10.76
C HIS A 122 -3.66 -11.28 11.40
N PRO A 123 -4.18 -12.05 12.39
CA PRO A 123 -5.50 -11.82 13.00
C PRO A 123 -5.62 -10.46 13.71
N SER A 124 -4.50 -9.86 14.14
CA SER A 124 -4.47 -8.53 14.75
C SER A 124 -4.78 -7.38 13.77
N HIS A 125 -4.64 -7.60 12.46
CA HIS A 125 -4.84 -6.57 11.42
C HIS A 125 -6.27 -6.58 10.84
N VAL A 126 -7.12 -7.51 11.30
CA VAL A 126 -8.51 -7.68 10.85
C VAL A 126 -9.35 -6.44 11.13
N MET A 127 -9.08 -5.69 12.20
CA MET A 127 -9.87 -4.51 12.56
C MET A 127 -9.63 -3.34 11.60
N GLY A 128 -8.36 -3.05 11.26
CA GLY A 128 -8.01 -2.04 10.25
C GLY A 128 -8.53 -2.42 8.86
N MET A 129 -8.50 -3.72 8.54
CA MET A 129 -9.02 -4.23 7.28
C MET A 129 -10.55 -4.26 7.18
N SER A 130 -11.23 -4.59 8.28
CA SER A 130 -12.70 -4.51 8.35
C SER A 130 -13.15 -3.06 8.18
N TRP A 131 -12.40 -2.12 8.77
CA TRP A 131 -12.64 -0.69 8.57
C TRP A 131 -12.41 -0.25 7.11
N TRP A 132 -11.35 -0.76 6.48
CA TRP A 132 -11.08 -0.52 5.05
C TRP A 132 -12.19 -1.05 4.13
N MET A 133 -12.74 -2.24 4.41
CA MET A 133 -13.88 -2.80 3.67
C MET A 133 -15.14 -1.94 3.80
N LEU A 134 -15.42 -1.42 4.99
CA LEU A 134 -16.53 -0.48 5.22
C LEU A 134 -16.32 0.85 4.47
N LEU A 135 -15.09 1.38 4.48
CA LEU A 135 -14.73 2.58 3.74
C LEU A 135 -14.96 2.39 2.24
N MET A 136 -14.43 1.32 1.63
CA MET A 136 -14.63 1.08 0.20
C MET A 136 -16.11 0.98 -0.16
N THR A 137 -16.88 0.26 0.64
CA THR A 137 -18.33 0.11 0.47
C THR A 137 -19.02 1.48 0.51
N ALA A 138 -18.65 2.35 1.45
CA ALA A 138 -19.20 3.72 1.54
C ALA A 138 -18.82 4.62 0.36
N THR A 139 -17.67 4.40 -0.26
CA THR A 139 -17.21 5.14 -1.45
C THR A 139 -17.96 4.71 -2.71
N PHE A 140 -18.38 3.45 -2.82
CA PHE A 140 -19.09 2.93 -3.99
C PHE A 140 -20.58 3.27 -4.02
N PHE A 141 -21.20 3.62 -2.89
CA PHE A 141 -22.57 4.12 -2.86
C PHE A 141 -22.61 5.61 -3.22
N HIS A 142 -23.29 5.92 -4.32
CA HIS A 142 -23.27 7.26 -4.93
C HIS A 142 -24.32 8.17 -4.30
N THR A 143 -25.32 7.61 -3.61
CA THR A 143 -26.40 8.37 -2.99
C THR A 143 -26.53 8.10 -1.49
N TRP A 144 -27.04 9.10 -0.77
CA TRP A 144 -27.35 8.99 0.66
C TRP A 144 -28.33 7.84 0.96
N PHE A 145 -29.31 7.61 0.07
CA PHE A 145 -30.31 6.56 0.25
C PHE A 145 -29.69 5.15 0.17
N GLU A 146 -28.78 4.91 -0.77
CA GLU A 146 -28.03 3.64 -0.88
C GLU A 146 -27.19 3.35 0.37
N LYS A 147 -26.63 4.38 1.00
CA LYS A 147 -25.86 4.24 2.24
C LYS A 147 -26.76 3.86 3.43
N LEU A 148 -27.96 4.45 3.51
CA LEU A 148 -28.93 4.14 4.56
C LEU A 148 -29.46 2.70 4.44
N THR A 149 -29.84 2.27 3.23
CA THR A 149 -30.32 0.91 3.00
C THR A 149 -29.21 -0.12 3.22
N GLY A 150 -27.97 0.19 2.81
CA GLY A 150 -26.79 -0.62 3.12
C GLY A 150 -26.53 -0.77 4.62
N LEU A 151 -26.66 0.31 5.40
CA LEU A 151 -26.52 0.28 6.85
C LEU A 151 -27.59 -0.59 7.52
N LEU A 152 -28.84 -0.47 7.08
CA LEU A 152 -29.95 -1.28 7.61
C LEU A 152 -29.75 -2.77 7.31
N VAL A 153 -29.29 -3.12 6.11
CA VAL A 153 -28.96 -4.52 5.76
C VAL A 153 -27.80 -5.04 6.61
N ALA A 154 -26.75 -4.24 6.82
CA ALA A 154 -25.62 -4.63 7.68
C ALA A 154 -26.06 -4.84 9.14
N MET A 155 -26.86 -3.93 9.69
CA MET A 155 -27.41 -4.05 11.04
C MET A 155 -28.35 -5.26 11.18
N ALA A 156 -29.20 -5.51 10.18
CA ALA A 156 -30.05 -6.70 10.15
C ALA A 156 -29.23 -7.99 10.09
N GLY A 157 -28.16 -8.02 9.28
CA GLY A 157 -27.25 -9.17 9.22
C GLY A 157 -26.58 -9.46 10.56
N ILE A 158 -26.06 -8.43 11.24
CA ILE A 158 -25.48 -8.56 12.59
C ILE A 158 -26.53 -9.07 13.59
N PHE A 159 -27.75 -8.52 13.54
CA PHE A 159 -28.85 -8.94 14.41
C PHE A 159 -29.19 -10.42 14.20
N VAL A 160 -29.37 -10.85 12.95
CA VAL A 160 -29.76 -12.23 12.61
C VAL A 160 -28.65 -13.24 12.92
N VAL A 161 -27.39 -12.91 12.67
CA VAL A 161 -26.28 -13.84 12.87
C VAL A 161 -25.89 -13.93 14.35
N TYR A 162 -25.90 -12.80 15.06
CA TYR A 162 -25.28 -12.71 16.39
C TYR A 162 -26.30 -12.70 17.53
N PHE A 163 -27.41 -11.98 17.37
CA PHE A 163 -28.37 -11.75 18.44
C PHE A 163 -29.54 -12.73 18.39
N LEU A 164 -30.06 -13.04 17.20
CA LEU A 164 -31.22 -13.91 17.03
C LEU A 164 -31.02 -15.36 17.52
N PRO A 165 -29.89 -16.04 17.24
CA PRO A 165 -29.65 -17.39 17.75
C PRO A 165 -29.43 -17.39 19.26
N ARG A 166 -29.01 -16.25 19.82
CA ARG A 166 -28.78 -16.07 21.25
C ARG A 166 -30.09 -15.81 22.00
N ALA A 167 -31.05 -15.14 21.36
CA ALA A 167 -32.36 -14.82 21.93
C ALA A 167 -33.34 -16.01 21.87
N LEU A 168 -33.21 -16.90 20.89
CA LEU A 168 -34.12 -18.04 20.70
C LEU A 168 -33.43 -19.37 21.02
N PRO A 169 -33.75 -20.03 22.16
CA PRO A 169 -33.13 -21.29 22.56
C PRO A 169 -33.25 -22.40 21.52
N ALA A 170 -34.38 -22.48 20.79
CA ALA A 170 -34.61 -23.46 19.74
C ALA A 170 -33.63 -23.36 18.55
N MET A 171 -33.02 -22.19 18.33
CA MET A 171 -32.02 -21.98 17.28
C MET A 171 -30.60 -22.35 17.75
N ARG A 172 -30.38 -22.50 19.06
CA ARG A 172 -29.06 -22.85 19.62
C ARG A 172 -28.66 -24.28 19.27
N ASP A 173 -29.61 -25.20 19.29
CA ASP A 173 -29.40 -26.62 19.00
C ASP A 173 -29.07 -26.87 17.51
N ILE A 174 -29.62 -26.04 16.63
CA ILE A 174 -29.39 -26.12 15.16
C ILE A 174 -28.04 -25.50 14.78
N VAL A 175 -27.66 -24.39 15.44
CA VAL A 175 -26.42 -23.66 15.14
C VAL A 175 -25.19 -24.28 15.84
N GLY A 176 -25.41 -25.15 16.84
CA GLY A 176 -24.34 -25.89 17.49
C GLY A 176 -23.45 -25.00 18.37
N MET A 177 -24.06 -24.16 19.22
CA MET A 177 -23.31 -23.33 20.19
C MET A 177 -23.26 -24.01 21.58
N PRO A 178 -22.20 -24.78 21.92
CA PRO A 178 -22.04 -25.31 23.28
C PRO A 178 -21.57 -24.21 24.25
N GLY A 179 -22.31 -24.03 25.34
CA GLY A 179 -21.83 -23.25 26.50
C GLY A 179 -22.37 -21.83 26.68
N VAL A 180 -23.55 -21.51 26.14
CA VAL A 180 -24.39 -20.39 26.62
C VAL A 180 -25.72 -20.90 27.15
#